data_AF-A0AB74V2N2-F1
#
_entry.id   AF-A0AB74V2N2-F1
#
_cell.length_a   1.000
_cell.length_b   1.000
_cell.length_c   1.000
_cell.angle_alpha   90.00
_cell.angle_beta   90.00
_cell.angle_gamma   90.00
#
_symmetry.space_group_name_H-M   'P 1'
#
loop_
_entity.id
_entity.type
_entity.pdbx_description
1 polymer ?
#
loop_
_entity_poly.entity_id
_entity_poly.type
_entity_poly.pdbx_seq_one_letter_code
_entity_poly.pdbx_strand_id
1 'polypeptide(L)'
;MQKLIILPVVALLALAVAGCHIAYTPDVQQGNLLDEKMVDQLKPGMTKHQVLLLLGTPSVRTPFDNSRWDYVSTQSRRGGKPKVRTFKLTFNNDTLVHTEGDFFARDPQQLIRESRKYNSGYPANETQGDKSQSPDDKKNDGGLGQGTDGGH
;
A
#
# COMPACT_ATOMS: atom_id res chain seq x y z
N MET A 1 -27.93 -57.28 5.29
CA MET A 1 -28.64 -56.02 4.99
C MET A 1 -27.91 -54.78 5.55
N GLN A 2 -27.56 -54.72 6.85
CA GLN A 2 -26.87 -53.55 7.45
C GLN A 2 -25.51 -53.19 6.80
N LYS A 3 -24.67 -54.19 6.47
CA LYS A 3 -23.34 -53.98 5.88
C LYS A 3 -23.36 -53.32 4.49
N LEU A 4 -24.50 -53.42 3.77
CA LEU A 4 -24.69 -52.83 2.44
C LEU A 4 -25.06 -51.33 2.50
N ILE A 5 -25.56 -50.84 3.65
CA ILE A 5 -25.95 -49.43 3.85
C ILE A 5 -24.81 -48.63 4.50
N ILE A 6 -23.95 -49.27 5.29
CA ILE A 6 -22.84 -48.59 6.00
C ILE A 6 -21.75 -48.11 5.01
N LEU A 7 -21.44 -48.90 3.98
CA LEU A 7 -20.43 -48.55 2.96
C LEU A 7 -20.71 -47.23 2.22
N PRO A 8 -21.92 -47.00 1.65
CA PRO A 8 -22.20 -45.73 0.97
C PRO A 8 -22.26 -44.53 1.93
N VAL A 9 -22.73 -44.73 3.17
CA VAL A 9 -22.78 -43.65 4.17
C VAL A 9 -21.37 -43.20 4.59
N VAL A 10 -20.46 -44.15 4.80
CA VAL A 10 -19.06 -43.84 5.13
C VAL A 10 -18.35 -43.18 3.94
N ALA A 11 -18.63 -43.61 2.71
CA ALA A 11 -18.08 -42.98 1.50
C ALA A 11 -18.58 -41.54 1.31
N LEU A 12 -19.86 -41.28 1.56
CA LEU A 12 -20.45 -39.94 1.47
C LEU A 12 -19.88 -39.00 2.54
N LEU A 13 -19.69 -39.52 3.76
CA LEU A 13 -19.09 -38.78 4.86
C LEU A 13 -17.59 -38.48 4.59
N ALA A 14 -16.85 -39.43 4.02
CA ALA A 14 -15.46 -39.21 3.62
C ALA A 14 -15.33 -38.14 2.52
N LEU A 15 -16.25 -38.11 1.55
CA LEU A 15 -16.29 -37.06 0.53
C LEU A 15 -16.63 -35.68 1.13
N ALA A 16 -17.53 -35.62 2.11
CA ALA A 16 -17.92 -34.38 2.76
C ALA A 16 -16.77 -33.74 3.56
N VAL A 17 -15.88 -34.55 4.15
CA VAL A 17 -14.73 -34.06 4.93
C VAL A 17 -13.53 -33.69 4.03
N ALA A 18 -13.45 -34.22 2.80
CA ALA A 18 -12.36 -33.93 1.87
C ALA A 18 -12.33 -32.46 1.35
N GLY A 19 -13.41 -31.70 1.53
CA GLY A 19 -13.53 -30.30 1.05
C GLY A 19 -12.83 -29.24 1.91
N CYS A 20 -12.32 -29.58 3.10
CA CYS A 20 -11.81 -28.59 4.06
C CYS A 20 -10.47 -27.92 3.68
N HIS A 21 -9.82 -28.32 2.58
CA HIS A 21 -8.51 -27.76 2.17
C HIS A 21 -8.58 -26.61 1.15
N ILE A 22 -9.77 -26.17 0.74
CA ILE A 22 -9.93 -25.06 -0.23
C ILE A 22 -10.01 -23.71 0.50
N ALA A 23 -9.06 -23.44 1.40
CA ALA A 23 -8.94 -22.12 2.01
C ALA A 23 -8.20 -21.17 1.05
N TYR A 24 -8.85 -20.09 0.64
CA TYR A 24 -8.21 -19.07 -0.19
C TYR A 24 -7.34 -18.15 0.68
N THR A 25 -6.05 -18.09 0.37
CA THR A 25 -5.16 -17.09 0.97
C THR A 25 -4.96 -15.95 -0.02
N PRO A 26 -5.32 -14.70 0.34
CA PRO A 26 -5.09 -13.55 -0.51
C PRO A 26 -3.59 -13.21 -0.63
N ASP A 27 -3.24 -12.48 -1.68
CA ASP A 27 -1.92 -11.85 -1.78
C ASP A 27 -1.86 -10.67 -0.81
N VAL A 28 -0.78 -10.56 -0.04
CA VAL A 28 -0.62 -9.55 1.00
C VAL A 28 0.64 -8.74 0.70
N GLN A 29 0.49 -7.42 0.65
CA GLN A 29 1.59 -6.46 0.57
C GLN A 29 1.62 -5.62 1.86
N GLN A 30 2.79 -5.43 2.46
CA GLN A 30 2.95 -4.66 3.71
C GLN A 30 4.16 -3.73 3.64
N GLY A 31 4.09 -2.62 4.37
CA GLY A 31 5.17 -1.63 4.47
C GLY A 31 5.05 -0.48 3.45
N ASN A 32 6.16 0.19 3.16
CA ASN A 32 6.16 1.34 2.25
C ASN A 32 6.31 0.90 0.79
N LEU A 33 5.29 1.13 -0.04
CA LEU A 33 5.47 1.17 -1.49
C LEU A 33 5.97 2.56 -1.89
N LEU A 34 7.09 2.64 -2.60
CA LEU A 34 7.70 3.90 -3.02
C LEU A 34 7.38 4.16 -4.50
N ASP A 35 7.09 5.41 -4.84
CA ASP A 35 6.98 5.82 -6.23
C ASP A 35 8.40 6.00 -6.80
N GLU A 36 8.71 5.29 -7.88
CA GLU A 36 10.02 5.35 -8.54
C GLU A 36 10.40 6.78 -8.90
N LYS A 37 9.43 7.58 -9.39
CA LYS A 37 9.66 8.98 -9.74
C LYS A 37 10.02 9.85 -8.53
N MET A 38 9.50 9.52 -7.35
CA MET A 38 9.82 10.24 -6.12
C MET A 38 11.17 9.79 -5.57
N VAL A 39 11.53 8.52 -5.71
CA VAL A 39 12.86 8.03 -5.33
C VAL A 39 13.94 8.66 -6.21
N ASP A 40 13.71 8.79 -7.52
CA ASP A 40 14.64 9.42 -8.46
C ASP A 40 14.89 10.91 -8.16
N GLN A 41 13.95 11.57 -7.47
CA GLN A 41 14.11 12.95 -7.05
C GLN A 41 15.01 13.10 -5.83
N LEU A 42 15.31 12.02 -5.10
CA LEU A 42 16.22 12.07 -3.96
C LEU A 42 17.62 12.50 -4.41
N LYS A 43 18.18 13.46 -3.69
CA LYS A 43 19.53 13.95 -3.93
C LYS A 43 20.31 14.05 -2.62
N PRO A 44 21.61 13.73 -2.62
CA PRO A 44 22.48 14.08 -1.51
C PRO A 44 22.35 15.58 -1.20
N GLY A 45 22.29 15.94 0.07
CA GLY A 45 22.05 17.33 0.50
C GLY A 45 20.62 17.62 0.96
N MET A 46 19.63 16.75 0.66
CA MET A 46 18.26 16.94 1.14
C MET A 46 18.15 16.80 2.65
N THR A 47 17.33 17.64 3.31
CA THR A 47 17.07 17.51 4.75
C THR A 47 16.12 16.34 5.03
N LYS A 48 16.15 15.79 6.25
CA LYS A 48 15.19 14.78 6.69
C LYS A 48 13.74 15.21 6.48
N HIS A 49 13.44 16.50 6.67
CA HIS A 49 12.10 17.03 6.44
C HIS A 49 11.70 16.99 4.96
N GLN A 50 12.60 17.37 4.05
CA GLN A 50 12.35 17.29 2.60
C GLN A 50 12.13 15.84 2.15
N VAL A 51 12.96 14.92 2.65
CA VAL A 51 12.80 13.48 2.38
C VAL A 51 11.45 12.98 2.89
N LEU A 52 11.03 13.41 4.08
CA LEU A 52 9.73 13.04 4.66
C LEU A 52 8.55 13.57 3.82
N LEU A 53 8.65 14.79 3.29
CA LEU A 53 7.63 15.35 2.40
C LEU A 53 7.53 14.55 1.09
N LEU A 54 8.68 14.11 0.56
CA LEU A 54 8.75 13.40 -0.71
C LEU A 54 8.31 11.93 -0.59
N LEU A 55 8.90 11.17 0.32
CA LEU A 55 8.66 9.72 0.45
C LEU A 55 7.69 9.34 1.57
N GLY A 56 7.35 10.27 2.46
CA GLY A 56 6.59 9.98 3.67
C GLY A 56 7.43 9.35 4.78
N THR A 57 6.73 8.93 5.84
CA THR A 57 7.35 8.34 7.02
C THR A 57 7.89 6.93 6.72
N PRO A 58 9.17 6.65 7.04
CA PRO A 58 9.73 5.31 6.91
C PRO A 58 9.04 4.33 7.86
N SER A 59 8.95 3.06 7.45
CA SER A 59 8.37 1.99 8.28
C SER A 59 9.18 1.71 9.54
N VAL A 60 10.50 1.94 9.49
CA VAL A 60 11.39 1.69 10.63
C VAL A 60 12.30 2.89 10.86
N ARG A 61 12.22 3.43 12.08
CA ARG A 61 13.20 4.35 12.65
C ARG A 61 13.76 3.71 13.90
N THR A 62 15.07 3.47 13.93
CA THR A 62 15.71 2.97 15.14
C THR A 62 15.88 4.11 16.15
N PRO A 63 15.49 3.94 17.42
CA PRO A 63 15.63 4.98 18.44
C PRO A 63 17.10 5.23 18.82
N PHE A 64 18.01 4.31 18.47
CA PHE A 64 19.42 4.37 18.83
C PHE A 64 20.30 5.00 17.74
N ASP A 65 19.83 5.00 16.50
CA ASP A 65 20.58 5.54 15.36
C ASP A 65 19.70 6.43 14.50
N ASN A 66 19.72 7.73 14.81
CA ASN A 66 18.98 8.72 14.05
C ASN A 66 19.59 8.98 12.66
N SER A 67 20.73 8.38 12.33
CA SER A 67 21.40 8.56 11.03
C SER A 67 20.83 7.66 9.94
N ARG A 68 19.98 6.67 10.24
CA ARG A 68 19.48 5.72 9.24
C ARG A 68 17.96 5.58 9.25
N TRP A 69 17.34 5.68 8.07
CA TRP A 69 15.93 5.35 7.87
C TRP A 69 15.78 4.18 6.90
N ASP A 70 14.94 3.21 7.27
CA ASP A 70 14.70 2.02 6.47
C ASP A 70 13.23 1.98 6.01
N TYR A 71 13.03 2.01 4.69
CA TYR A 71 11.74 1.78 4.03
C TYR A 71 11.64 0.30 3.67
N VAL A 72 11.04 -0.47 4.60
CA VAL A 72 10.88 -1.92 4.45
C VAL A 72 9.54 -2.21 3.79
N SER A 73 9.54 -3.11 2.82
CA SER A 73 8.32 -3.61 2.16
C SER A 73 8.36 -5.12 1.98
N THR A 74 7.21 -5.75 2.10
CA THR A 74 7.08 -7.21 1.94
C THR A 74 5.92 -7.55 1.01
N GLN A 75 6.10 -8.60 0.22
CA GLN A 75 5.04 -9.17 -0.63
C GLN A 75 4.99 -10.69 -0.43
N SER A 76 3.85 -11.19 0.03
CA SER A 76 3.54 -12.63 0.06
C SER A 76 2.42 -12.93 -0.92
N ARG A 77 2.62 -13.98 -1.74
CA ARG A 77 1.59 -14.47 -2.67
C ARG A 77 0.99 -15.75 -2.14
N ARG A 78 -0.34 -15.76 -1.97
CA ARG A 78 -1.12 -16.92 -1.50
C ARG A 78 -0.51 -17.66 -0.30
N GLY A 79 -0.05 -16.93 0.71
CA GLY A 79 0.56 -17.51 1.92
C GLY A 79 1.95 -18.11 1.74
N GLY A 80 2.59 -17.91 0.59
CA GLY A 80 3.98 -18.29 0.34
C GLY A 80 4.98 -17.46 1.15
N LYS A 81 6.25 -17.86 1.07
CA LYS A 81 7.36 -17.14 1.73
C LYS A 81 7.36 -15.65 1.29
N PRO A 82 7.34 -14.69 2.23
CA PRO A 82 7.33 -13.28 1.88
C PRO A 82 8.67 -12.89 1.26
N LYS A 83 8.61 -12.11 0.16
CA LYS A 83 9.76 -11.42 -0.38
C LYS A 83 9.90 -10.09 0.35
N VAL A 84 11.07 -9.84 0.93
CA VAL A 84 11.37 -8.60 1.65
C VAL A 84 12.28 -7.74 0.79
N ARG A 85 11.97 -6.46 0.68
CA ARG A 85 12.81 -5.43 0.06
C ARG A 85 13.03 -4.30 1.04
N THR A 86 14.21 -3.71 1.03
CA THR A 86 14.58 -2.66 1.98
C THR A 86 15.37 -1.58 1.27
N PHE A 87 14.80 -0.39 1.24
CA PHE A 87 15.46 0.81 0.74
C PHE A 87 15.93 1.65 1.93
N LYS A 88 17.24 1.88 2.02
CA LYS A 88 17.85 2.54 3.17
C LYS A 88 18.36 3.92 2.78
N LEU A 89 18.13 4.88 3.66
CA LEU A 89 18.62 6.24 3.56
C LEU A 89 19.56 6.48 4.73
N THR A 90 20.78 6.92 4.42
CA THR A 90 21.78 7.32 5.41
C THR A 90 21.89 8.83 5.43
N PHE A 91 21.88 9.39 6.62
CA PHE A 91 21.92 10.81 6.91
C PHE A 91 23.18 11.13 7.71
N ASN A 92 23.86 12.22 7.36
CA ASN A 92 24.82 12.85 8.24
C ASN A 92 24.12 14.03 8.92
N ASN A 93 23.96 13.95 10.24
CA ASN A 93 23.12 14.86 11.03
C ASN A 93 21.68 14.91 10.50
N ASP A 94 21.31 15.95 9.76
CA ASP A 94 19.98 16.15 9.19
C ASP A 94 19.94 16.02 7.67
N THR A 95 21.08 15.70 7.04
CA THR A 95 21.25 15.76 5.59
C THR A 95 21.46 14.38 4.99
N LEU A 96 20.72 14.06 3.94
CA LEU A 96 20.84 12.82 3.18
C LEU A 96 22.22 12.75 2.51
N VAL A 97 22.93 11.65 2.71
CA VAL A 97 24.27 11.43 2.11
C VAL A 97 24.33 10.22 1.20
N HIS A 98 23.50 9.20 1.45
CA HIS A 98 23.55 7.95 0.70
C HIS A 98 22.21 7.23 0.69
N THR A 99 21.92 6.55 -0.42
CA THR A 99 20.74 5.70 -0.61
C THR A 99 21.19 4.35 -1.15
N GLU A 100 20.63 3.27 -0.63
CA GLU A 100 20.96 1.90 -1.06
C GLU A 100 19.76 0.96 -0.96
N GLY A 101 19.85 -0.19 -1.63
CA GLY A 101 18.86 -1.25 -1.56
C GLY A 101 17.77 -1.15 -2.63
N ASP A 102 16.71 -1.94 -2.44
CA ASP A 102 15.62 -2.09 -3.40
C ASP A 102 14.25 -1.88 -2.74
N PHE A 103 13.23 -1.65 -3.57
CA PHE A 103 11.85 -1.46 -3.11
C PHE A 103 10.85 -2.04 -4.11
N PHE A 104 9.60 -2.20 -3.70
CA PHE A 104 8.50 -2.43 -4.62
C PHE A 104 7.96 -1.08 -5.09
N ALA A 105 8.04 -0.83 -6.40
CA ALA A 105 7.51 0.38 -7.00
C ALA A 105 5.98 0.42 -6.84
N ARG A 106 5.46 1.57 -6.42
CA ARG A 106 4.02 1.82 -6.34
C ARG A 106 3.49 2.06 -7.74
N ASP A 107 2.68 1.13 -8.24
CA ASP A 107 1.84 1.35 -9.42
C ASP A 107 0.37 1.49 -8.99
N PRO A 108 -0.18 2.71 -8.97
CA PRO A 108 -1.57 2.95 -8.56
C PRO A 108 -2.59 2.14 -9.37
N GLN A 109 -2.37 1.99 -10.67
CA GLN A 109 -3.31 1.25 -11.52
C GLN A 109 -3.27 -0.25 -11.23
N GLN A 110 -2.09 -0.81 -10.95
CA GLN A 110 -1.98 -2.21 -10.52
C GLN A 110 -2.67 -2.43 -9.18
N LEU A 111 -2.48 -1.53 -8.20
CA LEU A 111 -3.14 -1.66 -6.90
C LEU A 111 -4.66 -1.61 -7.01
N ILE A 112 -5.23 -0.78 -7.90
CA ILE A 112 -6.68 -0.74 -8.18
C ILE A 112 -7.16 -2.02 -8.88
N ARG A 113 -6.36 -2.59 -9.80
CA ARG A 113 -6.69 -3.88 -10.42
C ARG A 113 -6.66 -5.01 -9.41
N GLU A 114 -5.66 -5.02 -8.52
CA GLU A 114 -5.53 -5.99 -7.44
C GLU A 114 -6.68 -5.86 -6.44
N SER A 115 -7.11 -4.65 -6.06
CA SER A 115 -8.24 -4.47 -5.13
C SER A 115 -9.57 -4.99 -5.69
N ARG A 116 -9.81 -4.82 -7.00
CA ARG A 116 -10.97 -5.38 -7.70
C ARG A 116 -10.99 -6.91 -7.71
N LYS A 117 -9.82 -7.56 -7.76
CA LYS A 117 -9.72 -9.04 -7.69
C LYS A 117 -10.35 -9.60 -6.40
N TYR A 118 -10.35 -8.83 -5.32
CA TYR A 118 -10.83 -9.28 -4.00
C TYR A 118 -12.24 -8.78 -3.67
N ASN A 119 -12.96 -8.13 -4.59
CA ASN A 119 -14.31 -7.56 -4.36
C ASN A 119 -14.41 -6.78 -3.03
N SER A 120 -13.34 -6.06 -2.67
CA SER A 120 -13.39 -5.17 -1.50
C SER A 120 -14.40 -4.08 -1.82
N GLY A 121 -15.51 -3.98 -1.08
CA GLY A 121 -16.65 -3.09 -1.34
C GLY A 121 -16.35 -1.59 -1.22
N TYR A 122 -15.09 -1.19 -1.36
CA TYR A 122 -14.65 0.20 -1.37
C TYR A 122 -14.63 0.73 -2.80
N PRO A 123 -15.33 1.82 -3.11
CA PRO A 123 -15.22 2.47 -4.40
C PRO A 123 -13.79 3.01 -4.56
N ALA A 124 -12.97 2.35 -5.37
CA ALA A 124 -11.65 2.82 -5.76
C ALA A 124 -11.78 3.88 -6.87
N ASN A 125 -12.48 4.98 -6.60
CA ASN A 125 -12.46 6.11 -7.52
C ASN A 125 -11.10 6.81 -7.45
N GLU A 126 -10.67 7.32 -8.60
CA GLU A 126 -9.29 7.69 -8.82
C GLU A 126 -9.00 9.08 -8.21
N THR A 127 -7.98 9.18 -7.37
CA THR A 127 -7.12 10.39 -7.24
C THR A 127 -7.61 11.66 -6.53
N GLN A 128 -8.50 11.59 -5.54
CA GLN A 128 -8.71 12.75 -4.63
C GLN A 128 -8.38 12.43 -3.18
N GLY A 129 -7.08 12.26 -2.92
CA GLY A 129 -6.48 12.49 -1.61
C GLY A 129 -5.52 13.67 -1.71
N ASP A 130 -5.40 14.46 -0.64
CA ASP A 130 -4.74 15.78 -0.51
C ASP A 130 -3.34 15.98 -1.13
N LYS A 131 -2.70 14.95 -1.68
CA LYS A 131 -1.34 15.04 -2.25
C LYS A 131 -1.29 15.21 -3.76
N SER A 132 -2.42 15.27 -4.47
CA SER A 132 -2.45 15.44 -5.93
C SER A 132 -2.36 16.89 -6.40
N GLN A 133 -2.33 17.88 -5.50
CA GLN A 133 -2.13 19.28 -5.89
C GLN A 133 -0.65 19.64 -5.89
N SER A 134 -0.04 19.55 -7.08
CA SER A 134 1.17 20.32 -7.39
C SER A 134 0.80 21.82 -7.37
N PRO A 135 1.65 22.74 -6.85
CA PRO A 135 1.25 24.14 -6.59
C PRO A 135 0.99 25.01 -7.82
N ASP A 136 1.17 24.50 -9.03
CA ASP A 136 1.06 25.29 -10.26
C ASP A 136 -0.21 24.90 -11.00
N ASP A 137 -1.32 25.57 -10.67
CA ASP A 137 -2.32 26.01 -11.64
C ASP A 137 -3.31 26.98 -10.97
N LYS A 138 -3.04 28.29 -11.11
CA LYS A 138 -4.07 29.32 -10.94
C LYS A 138 -5.09 29.18 -12.07
N LYS A 139 -6.37 29.03 -11.73
CA LYS A 139 -7.47 29.57 -12.53
C LYS A 139 -8.61 30.07 -11.64
N ASN A 140 -9.42 30.92 -12.20
CA ASN A 140 -9.68 32.28 -11.78
C ASN A 140 -11.18 32.49 -11.98
N ASP A 141 -11.98 32.13 -10.97
CA ASP A 141 -13.42 32.02 -11.15
C ASP A 141 -14.11 32.71 -9.97
N GLY A 142 -14.34 34.01 -10.16
CA GLY A 142 -15.15 34.83 -9.26
C GLY A 142 -16.63 34.43 -9.35
N GLY A 143 -17.29 34.43 -8.20
CA GLY A 143 -18.74 34.25 -8.06
C GLY A 143 -19.22 35.08 -6.89
N LEU A 144 -19.69 36.28 -7.20
CA LEU A 144 -20.31 37.24 -6.28
C LEU A 144 -21.55 36.62 -5.61
N GLY A 145 -21.60 36.71 -4.29
CA GLY A 145 -22.78 36.36 -3.49
C GLY A 145 -23.94 37.30 -3.76
N GLN A 146 -25.11 36.74 -4.05
CA GLN A 146 -26.37 37.45 -4.09
C GLN A 146 -27.27 36.88 -2.99
N GLY A 147 -27.38 37.64 -1.90
CA GLY A 147 -28.32 37.36 -0.82
C GLY A 147 -29.72 37.76 -1.25
N THR A 148 -30.67 36.84 -1.12
CA THR A 148 -32.10 37.12 -1.29
C THR A 148 -32.71 37.40 0.08
N ASP A 149 -33.03 38.67 0.28
CA ASP A 149 -33.95 39.19 1.30
C ASP A 149 -35.39 38.81 0.92
N GLY A 150 -36.22 38.49 1.90
CA GLY A 150 -37.55 37.91 1.70
C GLY A 150 -38.44 38.09 2.91
N GLY A 151 -38.83 39.35 3.16
CA GLY A 151 -39.99 39.69 3.99
C GLY A 151 -41.25 39.84 3.14
N HIS A 152 -42.32 39.16 3.55
CA HIS A 152 -43.71 39.61 3.65
C HIS A 152 -44.46 38.65 4.57
#